data_AF-A0A4D8R5V3-F1
#
_entry.id   AF-A0A4D8R5V3-F1
#
_cell.length_a   1.000
_cell.length_b   1.000
_cell.length_c   1.000
_cell.angle_alpha   90.00
_cell.angle_beta   90.00
_cell.angle_gamma   90.00
#
_symmetry.space_group_name_H-M   'P 1'
#
loop_
_entity.id
_entity.type
_entity.pdbx_description
1 polymer ?
#
loop_
_entity_poly.entity_id
_entity_poly.type
_entity_poly.pdbx_seq_one_letter_code
_entity_poly.pdbx_strand_id
1 'polypeptide(L)' 'MRIKITGDWGSIKAEVARRLAETDRYMQPDFPLTEACRQALTAYRQALRDLNHTFTSPAEVVFPPQPTIEKVKA' A
#
# COMPACT_ATOMS: atom_id res chain seq x y z
N MET A 1 13.17 -2.80 -0.70
CA MET A 1 13.77 -1.44 -0.65
C MET A 1 12.76 -0.52 0.06
N ARG A 2 13.15 0.16 1.15
CA ARG A 2 12.27 1.10 1.86
C ARG A 2 12.43 2.48 1.22
N ILE A 3 11.35 3.07 0.71
CA ILE A 3 11.37 4.41 0.11
C ILE A 3 11.06 5.41 1.23
N LYS A 4 11.98 6.33 1.50
CA LYS A 4 11.74 7.50 2.35
C LYS A 4 11.28 8.66 1.48
N ILE A 5 10.11 9.21 1.74
CA ILE A 5 9.70 10.49 1.17
C ILE A 5 10.08 11.56 2.20
N THR A 6 11.05 12.39 1.86
CA THR A 6 11.39 13.58 2.64
C THR A 6 10.40 14.68 2.29
N GLY A 7 9.42 14.93 3.14
CA GLY A 7 8.41 15.93 2.90
C GLY A 7 7.28 15.78 3.90
N ASP A 8 6.67 16.89 4.25
CA ASP A 8 5.51 17.02 5.14
C ASP A 8 4.41 15.94 5.01
N TRP A 9 3.44 15.99 5.93
CA TRP A 9 2.25 15.14 5.90
C TRP A 9 1.45 15.22 4.60
N GLY A 10 1.55 16.31 3.83
CA GLY A 10 0.91 16.44 2.51
C GLY A 10 1.53 15.49 1.50
N SER A 11 2.85 15.45 1.44
CA SER A 11 3.63 14.55 0.58
C SER A 11 3.37 13.08 0.91
N ILE A 12 3.29 12.75 2.21
CA ILE A 12 2.96 11.40 2.67
C ILE A 12 1.54 11.00 2.25
N LYS A 13 0.55 11.87 2.43
CA LYS A 13 -0.83 11.61 2.01
C LYS A 13 -0.95 11.43 0.50
N ALA A 14 -0.23 12.24 -0.28
CA ALA A 14 -0.20 12.11 -1.74
C ALA A 14 0.38 10.75 -2.16
N GLU A 15 1.46 10.29 -1.51
CA GLU A 15 2.06 8.99 -1.80
C GLU A 15 1.16 7.82 -1.37
N VAL A 16 0.49 7.92 -0.22
CA VAL A 16 -0.54 6.96 0.19
C VAL A 16 -1.65 6.87 -0.86
N ALA A 17 -2.17 8.01 -1.30
CA ALA A 17 -3.21 8.06 -2.33
C ALA A 17 -2.74 7.44 -3.66
N ARG A 18 -1.51 7.76 -4.10
CA ARG A 18 -0.89 7.17 -5.30
C ARG A 18 -0.82 5.65 -5.21
N ARG A 19 -0.31 5.10 -4.11
CA ARG A 19 -0.16 3.65 -3.90
C ARG A 19 -1.51 2.93 -3.77
N LEU A 20 -2.50 3.58 -3.15
CA LEU A 20 -3.86 3.06 -3.12
C LEU A 20 -4.47 3.02 -4.52
N ALA A 21 -4.28 4.06 -5.33
CA ALA A 21 -4.76 4.08 -6.71
C ALA A 21 -4.09 3.00 -7.59
N GLU A 22 -2.78 2.82 -7.48
CA GLU A 22 -2.03 1.77 -8.21
C GLU A 22 -2.52 0.36 -7.90
N THR A 23 -2.96 0.13 -6.66
CA THR A 23 -3.44 -1.18 -6.21
C THR A 23 -4.97 -1.33 -6.29
N ASP A 24 -5.69 -0.32 -6.75
CA ASP A 24 -7.15 -0.30 -6.69
C ASP A 24 -7.79 -1.35 -7.62
N ARG A 25 -7.23 -1.50 -8.82
CA ARG A 25 -7.65 -2.52 -9.79
C ARG A 25 -7.58 -3.96 -9.27
N TYR A 26 -6.72 -4.22 -8.28
CA TYR A 26 -6.49 -5.55 -7.71
C TYR A 26 -7.53 -5.90 -6.63
N MET A 27 -8.26 -4.91 -6.12
CA MET A 27 -9.31 -5.12 -5.13
C MET A 27 -10.66 -5.47 -5.77
N GLN A 28 -10.75 -5.44 -7.11
CA GLN A 28 -11.94 -5.85 -7.83
C GLN A 28 -12.17 -7.36 -7.67
N PRO A 29 -13.43 -7.82 -7.43
CA PRO A 29 -13.74 -9.24 -7.26
C PRO A 29 -13.38 -10.06 -8.49
N ASP A 30 -13.51 -9.47 -9.68
CA ASP A 30 -13.25 -10.11 -10.97
C ASP A 30 -11.75 -10.25 -11.28
N PHE A 31 -10.87 -9.61 -10.50
CA PHE A 31 -9.44 -9.70 -10.74
C PHE A 31 -8.91 -11.06 -10.21
N PRO A 32 -8.30 -11.90 -11.06
CA PRO A 32 -7.95 -13.27 -10.69
C PRO A 32 -6.68 -13.30 -9.83
N LEU A 33 -6.82 -13.04 -8.54
CA LEU A 33 -5.76 -13.11 -7.52
C LEU A 33 -5.87 -14.36 -6.68
N THR A 34 -4.72 -14.93 -6.33
CA THR A 34 -4.66 -15.94 -5.28
C THR A 34 -5.15 -15.34 -3.96
N GLU A 35 -5.72 -16.17 -3.10
CA GLU A 35 -6.24 -15.72 -1.81
C GLU A 35 -5.11 -15.11 -0.93
N ALA A 36 -3.93 -15.72 -0.97
CA ALA A 36 -2.73 -15.19 -0.30
C ALA A 36 -2.38 -13.78 -0.80
N CYS A 37 -2.43 -13.53 -2.11
CA CYS A 37 -2.19 -12.18 -2.65
C CYS A 37 -3.28 -11.19 -2.27
N ARG A 38 -4.54 -11.62 -2.23
CA ARG A 38 -5.67 -10.77 -1.81
C ARG A 38 -5.52 -10.33 -0.36
N GLN A 39 -5.13 -11.25 0.52
CA GLN A 39 -4.83 -10.95 1.92
C GLN A 39 -3.62 -10.02 2.07
N ALA A 40 -2.53 -10.29 1.34
CA ALA A 40 -1.34 -9.45 1.36
C ALA A 40 -1.62 -8.01 0.85
N LEU A 41 -2.41 -7.86 -0.22
CA LEU A 41 -2.86 -6.56 -0.72
C LEU A 41 -3.75 -5.82 0.27
N THR A 42 -4.65 -6.54 0.95
CA THR A 42 -5.53 -5.97 1.96
C THR A 42 -4.72 -5.45 3.14
N ALA A 43 -3.78 -6.25 3.66
CA ALA A 43 -2.87 -5.84 4.73
C ALA A 43 -1.97 -4.67 4.32
N TYR A 44 -1.43 -4.68 3.10
CA TYR A 44 -0.65 -3.56 2.54
C TYR A 44 -1.46 -2.26 2.49
N ARG A 45 -2.69 -2.30 1.96
CA ARG A 45 -3.56 -1.12 1.87
C ARG A 45 -3.99 -0.61 3.25
N GLN A 46 -4.18 -1.50 4.22
CA GLN A 46 -4.47 -1.10 5.60
C GLN A 46 -3.26 -0.40 6.22
N ALA A 47 -2.07 -0.99 6.11
CA ALA A 47 -0.83 -0.40 6.62
C ALA A 47 -0.57 1.01 6.04
N LEU A 48 -0.89 1.24 4.76
CA LEU A 48 -0.79 2.58 4.15
C LEU A 48 -1.72 3.62 4.79
N ARG A 49 -2.94 3.23 5.18
CA ARG A 49 -3.90 4.13 5.83
C ARG A 49 -3.47 4.43 7.27
N ASP A 50 -2.89 3.44 7.94
CA ASP A 50 -2.45 3.55 9.33
C ASP A 50 -1.21 4.45 9.49
N LEU A 51 -0.45 4.74 8.41
CA LEU A 51 0.74 5.58 8.46
C LEU A 51 0.50 6.96 9.10
N ASN A 52 -0.69 7.55 8.93
CA ASN A 52 -1.01 8.85 9.54
C ASN A 52 -1.29 8.78 11.05
N HIS A 53 -1.55 7.58 11.58
CA HIS A 53 -1.87 7.35 12.99
C HIS A 53 -0.71 6.71 13.76
N THR A 54 0.20 6.02 13.07
CA THR A 54 1.32 5.29 13.69
C THR A 54 2.55 6.17 13.94
N PHE A 55 2.80 7.18 13.12
CA PHE A 55 4.02 7.99 13.20
C PHE A 55 3.73 9.38 13.78
N THR A 56 4.61 9.84 14.66
CA THR A 56 4.52 11.19 15.25
C THR A 56 5.27 12.23 14.40
N SER A 57 6.21 11.78 13.57
CA SER A 57 7.02 12.63 12.69
C SER A 57 6.96 12.15 11.23
N PRO A 58 6.76 13.04 10.26
CA PRO A 58 6.74 12.68 8.83
C PRO A 58 8.09 12.13 8.35
N ALA A 59 9.21 12.56 8.96
CA ALA A 59 10.55 12.08 8.61
C ALA A 59 10.80 10.60 8.99
N GLU A 60 9.97 10.06 9.89
CA GLU A 60 10.05 8.68 10.37
C GLU A 60 9.15 7.74 9.59
N VAL A 61 8.24 8.27 8.75
CA VAL A 61 7.30 7.44 7.99
C VAL A 61 8.06 6.53 7.04
N VAL A 62 7.81 5.23 7.19
CA VAL A 62 8.34 4.19 6.30
C VAL A 62 7.18 3.50 5.61
N PHE A 63 7.16 3.58 4.29
CA PHE A 63 6.17 2.87 3.49
C PHE A 63 6.43 1.36 3.47
N PRO A 64 5.39 0.53 3.63
CA PRO A 64 5.52 -0.91 3.46
C PRO A 64 5.92 -1.25 2.02
N PRO A 65 6.61 -2.38 1.78
CA PRO A 65 6.85 -2.87 0.43
C PRO A 65 5.52 -3.30 -0.21
N GLN A 66 5.38 -3.03 -1.50
CA GLN A 66 4.21 -3.51 -2.25
C GLN A 66 4.28 -5.04 -2.36
N PRO A 67 3.15 -5.76 -2.16
CA PRO A 67 3.11 -7.20 -2.32
C PRO A 67 3.29 -7.59 -3.80
N THR A 68 3.92 -8.74 -4.03
CA THR A 68 4.00 -9.36 -5.35
C THR A 68 2.61 -9.79 -5.80
N ILE A 69 2.24 -9.41 -7.03
CA ILE A 69 0.93 -9.76 -7.58
C ILE A 69 1.01 -11.12 -8.26
N GLU A 70 0.43 -12.14 -7.64
CA GLU A 70 0.31 -13.47 -8.22
C GLU A 70 -1.14 -13.75 -8.63
N LYS A 71 -1.31 -14.12 -9.90
CA LYS A 71 -2.61 -14.46 -10.45
C LYS A 71 -2.89 -15.94 -10.24
N VAL A 72 -4.16 -16.28 -10.06
CA VAL A 72 -4.59 -17.69 -10.13
C VAL A 72 -4.25 -18.19 -11.53
N LYS A 73 -3.41 -19.23 -11.64
CA LYS A 73 -3.22 -19.92 -12.92
C LYS A 73 -4.56 -20.54 -13.31
N ALA A 74 -5.03 -20.18 -14.50
CA ALA A 74 -6.19 -20.81 -15.14
C ALA A 74 -5.93 -22.30 -15.37
#